data_AF-A0A7Y6IRA3-F1
#
_entry.id   AF-A0A7Y6IRA3-F1
#
_cell.length_a   1.000
_cell.length_b   1.000
_cell.length_c   1.000
_cell.angle_alpha   90.00
_cell.angle_beta   90.00
_cell.angle_gamma   90.00
#
_symmetry.space_group_name_H-M   'P 1'
#
loop_
_entity.id
_entity.type
_entity.pdbx_description
1 polymer ?
#
loop_
_entity_poly.entity_id
_entity_poly.type
_entity_poly.pdbx_seq_one_letter_code
_entity_poly.pdbx_strand_id
1 'polypeptide(L)'
;MRRTCPPGCRRSPRSSRTPLAFATVSGAHLYGFPSADSDVDLRGVHVLPAERVVGLRTGPDTLERAWTREGVEVDLVTHDLAKFCRLLLRRNGYVLEQLLSPLVVAASPLHEELVALAPACLTRHHAHHYLGFARTQWRLFERTGRLKPLLYTFRVLLTGLHLMRSGEVRADLTHLYAYGPPYLPDLVAAKRAAEHGAAPPVPGAAEDVERLSAELAEARDSSALPEEPTAHDALHDLVVRARAFSACPCAALREPS
;
A
#
# COMPACT_ATOMS: atom_id res chain seq x y z
N MET A 1 20.12 49.61 -18.84
CA MET A 1 21.27 48.69 -18.89
C MET A 1 20.90 47.39 -18.19
N ARG A 2 20.74 46.29 -18.94
CA ARG A 2 20.45 44.95 -18.39
C ARG A 2 21.75 44.34 -17.89
N ARG A 3 21.84 44.00 -16.60
CA ARG A 3 22.98 43.27 -16.03
C ARG A 3 22.84 41.80 -16.41
N THR A 4 23.75 41.29 -17.21
CA THR A 4 23.89 39.87 -17.55
C THR A 4 24.43 39.10 -16.36
N CYS A 5 23.92 37.89 -16.15
CA CYS A 5 24.38 36.95 -15.13
C CYS A 5 25.78 36.41 -15.49
N PRO A 6 26.72 36.24 -14.55
CA PRO A 6 28.06 35.72 -14.85
C PRO A 6 28.02 34.29 -15.41
N PRO A 7 28.95 33.90 -16.30
CA PRO A 7 29.03 32.53 -16.81
C PRO A 7 29.45 31.61 -15.65
N GLY A 8 28.50 30.80 -15.17
CA GLY A 8 28.64 29.95 -13.98
C GLY A 8 27.32 29.82 -13.21
N CYS A 9 26.40 30.77 -13.36
CA CYS A 9 25.05 30.71 -12.79
C CYS A 9 24.05 30.08 -13.77
N ARG A 10 24.34 28.86 -14.23
CA ARG A 10 23.29 27.96 -14.72
C ARG A 10 23.20 26.81 -13.74
N ARG A 11 22.51 27.03 -12.63
CA ARG A 11 21.85 25.90 -11.96
C ARG A 11 20.89 25.35 -13.00
N SER A 12 21.24 24.20 -13.58
CA SER A 12 20.27 23.31 -14.20
C SER A 12 19.02 23.30 -13.31
N PRO A 13 17.80 23.41 -13.86
CA PRO A 13 16.61 23.24 -13.04
C PRO A 13 16.79 21.88 -12.37
N ARG A 14 17.03 21.89 -11.05
CA ARG A 14 17.14 20.66 -10.26
C ARG A 14 15.91 19.87 -10.66
N SER A 15 16.07 18.78 -11.40
CA SER A 15 14.98 17.82 -11.53
C SER A 15 14.76 17.39 -10.09
N SER A 16 13.72 17.95 -9.47
CA SER A 16 13.50 17.82 -8.04
C SER A 16 13.05 16.39 -7.81
N ARG A 17 14.01 15.46 -7.72
CA ARG A 17 13.75 14.09 -7.33
C ARG A 17 13.32 14.15 -5.88
N THR A 18 12.03 14.01 -5.66
CA THR A 18 11.47 13.83 -4.33
C THR A 18 12.07 12.56 -3.74
N PRO A 19 12.74 12.61 -2.57
CA PRO A 19 13.30 11.43 -1.94
C PRO A 19 12.21 10.38 -1.70
N LEU A 20 12.53 9.13 -2.00
CA LEU A 20 11.64 7.99 -1.77
C LEU A 20 11.91 7.46 -0.36
N ALA A 21 10.87 7.39 0.46
CA ALA A 21 10.94 6.71 1.76
C ALA A 21 10.94 5.19 1.58
N PHE A 22 10.04 4.67 0.73
CA PHE A 22 10.07 3.29 0.28
C PHE A 22 9.30 3.10 -1.03
N ALA A 23 9.56 1.97 -1.70
CA ALA A 23 8.68 1.35 -2.68
C ALA A 23 8.68 -0.17 -2.48
N THR A 24 7.49 -0.75 -2.41
CA THR A 24 7.25 -2.18 -2.25
C THR A 24 6.39 -2.70 -3.40
N VAL A 25 6.48 -4.00 -3.66
CA VAL A 25 5.59 -4.68 -4.60
C VAL A 25 4.22 -4.88 -3.95
N SER A 26 3.17 -4.62 -4.73
CA SER A 26 1.77 -4.84 -4.41
C SER A 26 1.12 -5.75 -5.47
N GLY A 27 -0.21 -5.78 -5.54
CA GLY A 27 -0.91 -6.51 -6.58
C GLY A 27 -0.76 -8.03 -6.47
N ALA A 28 -0.93 -8.73 -7.59
CA ALA A 28 -0.97 -10.20 -7.63
C ALA A 28 0.28 -10.86 -7.01
N HIS A 29 1.45 -10.22 -7.17
CA HIS A 29 2.71 -10.64 -6.57
C HIS A 29 2.68 -10.63 -5.04
N LEU A 30 2.18 -9.56 -4.42
CA LEU A 30 1.99 -9.49 -2.97
C LEU A 30 0.90 -10.46 -2.48
N TYR A 31 -0.15 -10.65 -3.27
CA TYR A 31 -1.32 -11.44 -2.86
C TYR A 31 -1.16 -12.95 -3.08
N GLY A 32 -0.04 -13.40 -3.65
CA GLY A 32 0.31 -14.81 -3.78
C GLY A 32 -0.26 -15.50 -5.02
N PHE A 33 -0.73 -14.76 -6.03
CA PHE A 33 -1.26 -15.35 -7.27
C PHE A 33 -0.84 -14.61 -8.57
N PRO A 34 0.45 -14.24 -8.74
CA PRO A 34 0.92 -13.69 -10.01
C PRO A 34 0.90 -14.77 -11.10
N SER A 35 0.45 -14.42 -12.31
CA SER A 35 0.70 -15.23 -13.52
C SER A 35 2.00 -14.77 -14.19
N ALA A 36 2.41 -15.47 -15.25
CA ALA A 36 3.62 -15.14 -16.01
C ALA A 36 3.58 -13.74 -16.69
N ASP A 37 2.37 -13.26 -16.99
CA ASP A 37 2.06 -11.99 -17.63
C ASP A 37 1.52 -10.94 -16.65
N SER A 38 1.62 -11.18 -15.34
CA SER A 38 1.21 -10.19 -14.34
C SER A 38 2.13 -8.96 -14.35
N ASP A 39 1.51 -7.78 -14.43
CA ASP A 39 2.19 -6.50 -14.23
C ASP A 39 2.81 -6.40 -12.82
N VAL A 40 3.84 -5.56 -12.69
CA VAL A 40 4.46 -5.25 -11.40
C VAL A 40 3.89 -3.94 -10.86
N ASP A 41 2.97 -4.06 -9.91
CA ASP A 41 2.46 -2.93 -9.13
C ASP A 41 3.48 -2.53 -8.06
N LEU A 42 4.10 -1.36 -8.21
CA LEU A 42 4.92 -0.73 -7.17
C LEU A 42 4.13 0.33 -6.44
N ARG A 43 4.18 0.30 -5.11
CA ARG A 43 3.51 1.26 -4.24
C ARG A 43 4.48 1.78 -3.20
N GLY A 44 4.42 3.08 -2.91
CA GLY A 44 5.43 3.66 -2.05
C GLY A 44 5.10 5.02 -1.48
N VAL A 45 6.10 5.58 -0.81
CA VAL A 45 6.01 6.89 -0.18
C VAL A 45 7.17 7.75 -0.62
N HIS A 46 6.88 8.97 -1.01
CA HIS A 46 7.88 10.02 -1.25
C HIS A 46 7.75 11.13 -0.21
N VAL A 47 8.81 11.89 0.02
CA VAL A 47 8.81 13.01 0.98
C VAL A 47 8.89 14.31 0.22
N LEU A 48 7.78 15.04 0.07
CA LEU A 48 7.83 16.40 -0.48
C LEU A 48 8.69 17.30 0.43
N PRO A 49 9.58 18.13 -0.14
CA PRO A 49 10.34 19.09 0.65
C PRO A 49 9.40 20.10 1.30
N ALA A 50 9.78 20.63 2.47
CA ALA A 50 8.92 21.49 3.28
C ALA A 50 8.33 22.68 2.49
N GLU A 51 9.14 23.33 1.64
CA GLU A 51 8.74 24.45 0.78
C GLU A 51 7.58 24.11 -0.20
N ARG A 52 7.43 22.83 -0.58
CA ARG A 52 6.35 22.33 -1.45
C ARG A 52 5.11 21.92 -0.67
N VAL A 53 5.10 22.12 0.64
CA VAL A 53 3.97 21.81 1.52
C VAL A 53 3.45 23.07 2.21
N VAL A 54 4.35 23.91 2.74
CA VAL A 54 3.97 25.13 3.49
C VAL A 54 3.82 26.37 2.61
N GLY A 55 4.38 26.35 1.39
CA GLY A 55 4.33 27.48 0.48
C GLY A 55 2.97 27.62 -0.21
N LEU A 56 2.71 28.80 -0.79
CA LEU A 56 1.52 29.07 -1.62
C LEU A 56 1.43 28.19 -2.88
N ARG A 57 2.55 27.57 -3.27
CA ARG A 57 2.63 26.62 -4.40
C ARG A 57 3.01 25.26 -3.85
N THR A 58 2.05 24.36 -3.78
CA THR A 58 2.24 23.01 -3.27
C THR A 58 2.67 22.02 -4.35
N GLY A 59 3.27 20.90 -3.94
CA GLY A 59 3.55 19.76 -4.81
C GLY A 59 2.35 18.78 -4.89
N PRO A 60 2.30 17.91 -5.90
CA PRO A 60 1.31 16.84 -5.96
C PRO A 60 1.56 15.83 -4.83
N ASP A 61 0.49 15.42 -4.14
CA ASP A 61 0.55 14.48 -3.02
C ASP A 61 0.50 13.01 -3.47
N THR A 62 0.32 12.76 -4.78
CA THR A 62 0.47 11.47 -5.45
C THR A 62 1.30 11.66 -6.71
N LEU A 63 2.24 10.75 -6.96
CA LEU A 63 3.00 10.64 -8.20
C LEU A 63 2.76 9.26 -8.81
N GLU A 64 2.48 9.23 -10.11
CA GLU A 64 2.21 8.02 -10.89
C GLU A 64 3.17 7.94 -12.06
N ARG A 65 3.76 6.76 -12.30
CA ARG A 65 4.68 6.50 -13.41
C ARG A 65 4.53 5.06 -13.86
N ALA A 66 4.21 4.85 -15.14
CA ALA A 66 4.23 3.54 -15.77
C ALA A 66 5.40 3.43 -16.76
N TRP A 67 6.04 2.27 -16.84
CA TRP A 67 7.06 1.96 -17.86
C TRP A 67 7.18 0.44 -18.07
N THR A 68 7.62 0.05 -19.26
CA THR A 68 8.00 -1.34 -19.55
C THR A 68 9.45 -1.60 -19.18
N ARG A 69 9.73 -2.70 -18.47
CA ARG A 69 11.09 -3.21 -18.21
C ARG A 69 11.15 -4.68 -18.60
N GLU A 70 12.03 -5.02 -19.53
CA GLU A 70 12.25 -6.42 -19.96
C GLU A 70 10.95 -7.13 -20.40
N GLY A 71 10.05 -6.38 -21.04
CA GLY A 71 8.75 -6.89 -21.52
C GLY A 71 7.64 -6.93 -20.45
N VAL A 72 7.91 -6.51 -19.22
CA VAL A 72 6.93 -6.45 -18.12
C VAL A 72 6.54 -5.00 -17.86
N GLU A 73 5.25 -4.71 -17.77
CA GLU A 73 4.75 -3.40 -17.35
C GLU A 73 4.95 -3.20 -15.85
N VAL A 74 5.49 -2.04 -15.49
CA VAL A 74 5.70 -1.62 -14.10
C VAL A 74 4.91 -0.35 -13.86
N ASP A 75 4.00 -0.39 -12.90
CA ASP A 75 3.19 0.76 -12.47
C ASP A 75 3.60 1.22 -11.08
N LEU A 76 4.22 2.40 -10.97
CA LEU A 76 4.63 3.00 -9.71
C LEU A 76 3.66 4.10 -9.30
N VAL A 77 3.03 3.92 -8.14
CA VAL A 77 2.26 4.95 -7.46
C VAL A 77 2.90 5.25 -6.11
N THR A 78 3.21 6.51 -5.86
CA THR A 78 3.73 6.94 -4.56
C THR A 78 2.90 8.07 -3.98
N HIS A 79 2.70 8.06 -2.67
CA HIS A 79 2.04 9.14 -1.94
C HIS A 79 3.05 9.97 -1.15
N ASP A 80 2.79 11.26 -1.00
CA ASP A 80 3.52 12.08 -0.06
C ASP A 80 3.38 11.49 1.36
N LEU A 81 4.45 11.53 2.14
CA LEU A 81 4.52 11.00 3.50
C LEU A 81 3.34 11.42 4.37
N ALA A 82 2.96 12.71 4.37
CA ALA A 82 1.84 13.16 5.20
C ALA A 82 0.50 12.62 4.72
N LYS A 83 0.30 12.48 3.40
CA LYS A 83 -0.89 11.82 2.84
C LYS A 83 -0.94 10.37 3.27
N PHE A 84 0.18 9.65 3.15
CA PHE A 84 0.27 8.25 3.53
C PHE A 84 -0.03 8.03 5.02
N CYS A 85 0.57 8.83 5.92
CA CYS A 85 0.27 8.77 7.36
C CYS A 85 -1.21 9.04 7.67
N ARG A 86 -1.84 10.00 6.98
CA ARG A 86 -3.30 10.23 7.12
C ARG A 86 -4.13 9.05 6.66
N LEU A 87 -3.69 8.32 5.64
CA LEU A 87 -4.38 7.10 5.18
C LEU A 87 -4.21 5.97 6.18
N LEU A 88 -3.02 5.78 6.77
CA LEU A 88 -2.79 4.80 7.84
C LEU A 88 -3.73 5.03 9.04
N LEU A 89 -3.92 6.30 9.44
CA LEU A 89 -4.83 6.67 10.54
C LEU A 89 -6.33 6.50 10.21
N ARG A 90 -6.69 6.20 8.95
CA ARG A 90 -8.09 6.08 8.49
C ARG A 90 -8.46 4.64 8.16
N ARG A 91 -7.96 3.68 8.94
CA ARG A 91 -8.30 2.25 8.83
C ARG A 91 -8.18 1.67 7.42
N ASN A 92 -7.22 2.17 6.64
CA ASN A 92 -7.05 1.82 5.24
C ASN A 92 -6.11 0.62 5.10
N GLY A 93 -6.69 -0.58 4.99
CA GLY A 93 -5.95 -1.83 4.83
C GLY A 93 -5.02 -1.84 3.62
N TYR A 94 -5.40 -1.16 2.52
CA TYR A 94 -4.58 -1.10 1.31
C TYR A 94 -3.20 -0.46 1.55
N VAL A 95 -3.11 0.66 2.26
CA VAL A 95 -1.80 1.29 2.54
C VAL A 95 -1.01 0.52 3.60
N LEU A 96 -1.67 -0.19 4.51
CA LEU A 96 -1.00 -1.10 5.46
C LEU A 96 -0.35 -2.28 4.72
N GLU A 97 -1.06 -2.90 3.78
CA GLU A 97 -0.53 -3.98 2.96
C GLU A 97 0.68 -3.53 2.12
N GLN A 98 0.69 -2.28 1.64
CA GLN A 98 1.83 -1.70 0.95
C GLN A 98 3.03 -1.49 1.90
N LEU A 99 2.79 -0.90 3.07
CA LEU A 99 3.84 -0.62 4.06
C LEU A 99 4.50 -1.91 4.55
N LEU A 100 3.69 -2.93 4.81
CA LEU A 100 4.08 -4.21 5.40
C LEU A 100 4.39 -5.30 4.36
N SER A 101 4.42 -4.93 3.07
CA SER A 101 4.79 -5.88 2.01
C SER A 101 6.22 -6.39 2.24
N PRO A 102 6.45 -7.72 2.22
CA PRO A 102 7.79 -8.29 2.37
C PRO A 102 8.64 -8.10 1.11
N LEU A 103 8.03 -7.67 0.00
CA LEU A 103 8.67 -7.52 -1.30
C LEU A 103 9.16 -6.07 -1.47
N VAL A 104 10.27 -5.74 -0.80
CA VAL A 104 10.83 -4.39 -0.77
C VAL A 104 11.75 -4.15 -1.97
N VAL A 105 11.45 -3.13 -2.78
CA VAL A 105 12.28 -2.71 -3.92
C VAL A 105 13.24 -1.59 -3.53
N ALA A 106 12.77 -0.67 -2.70
CA ALA A 106 13.58 0.40 -2.13
C ALA A 106 13.08 0.74 -0.74
N ALA A 107 13.99 0.99 0.18
CA ALA A 107 13.70 1.42 1.55
C ALA A 107 14.73 2.45 2.01
N SER A 108 14.33 3.22 3.01
CA SER A 108 15.17 4.15 3.76
C SER A 108 14.91 3.93 5.26
N PRO A 109 15.71 4.50 6.18
CA PRO A 109 15.43 4.40 7.61
C PRO A 109 14.01 4.85 7.99
N LEU A 110 13.43 5.81 7.24
CA LEU A 110 12.06 6.25 7.42
C LEU A 110 11.03 5.13 7.16
N HIS A 111 11.33 4.15 6.30
CA HIS A 111 10.47 2.97 6.09
C HIS A 111 10.41 2.11 7.34
N GLU A 112 11.56 1.84 7.97
CA GLU A 112 11.64 1.05 9.20
C GLU A 112 10.86 1.72 10.35
N GLU A 113 10.99 3.04 10.49
CA GLU A 113 10.21 3.81 11.47
C GLU A 113 8.70 3.74 11.20
N LEU A 114 8.26 3.82 9.93
CA LEU A 114 6.85 3.66 9.57
C LEU A 114 6.35 2.25 9.89
N VAL A 115 7.12 1.20 9.56
CA VAL A 115 6.78 -0.19 9.86
C VAL A 115 6.64 -0.40 11.38
N ALA A 116 7.54 0.18 12.17
CA ALA A 116 7.49 0.10 13.63
C ALA A 116 6.22 0.75 14.23
N LEU A 117 5.65 1.76 13.55
CA LEU A 117 4.41 2.43 13.95
C LEU A 117 3.14 1.74 13.43
N ALA A 118 3.26 0.78 12.51
CA ALA A 118 2.10 0.12 11.91
C ALA A 118 1.17 -0.55 12.94
N PRO A 119 1.66 -1.26 13.98
CA PRO A 119 0.78 -1.87 14.99
C PRO A 119 -0.12 -0.84 15.70
N ALA A 120 0.41 0.35 15.98
CA ALA A 120 -0.33 1.44 16.62
C ALA A 120 -1.36 2.14 15.69
N CYS A 121 -1.36 1.80 14.40
CA CYS A 121 -2.38 2.23 13.44
C CYS A 121 -3.55 1.25 13.33
N LEU A 122 -3.39 0.00 13.80
CA LEU A 122 -4.38 -1.05 13.64
C LEU A 122 -5.57 -0.83 14.57
N THR A 123 -6.76 -1.05 14.04
CA THR A 123 -8.02 -0.94 14.77
C THR A 123 -8.96 -2.04 14.33
N ARG A 124 -9.89 -2.45 15.20
CA ARG A 124 -10.93 -3.43 14.81
C ARG A 124 -11.78 -2.95 13.64
N HIS A 125 -11.89 -1.63 13.44
CA HIS A 125 -12.63 -1.05 12.33
C HIS A 125 -11.98 -1.27 10.95
N HIS A 126 -10.75 -1.81 10.85
CA HIS A 126 -10.20 -2.29 9.58
C HIS A 126 -11.08 -3.36 8.92
N ALA A 127 -11.84 -4.13 9.71
CA ALA A 127 -12.84 -5.06 9.17
C ALA A 127 -13.82 -4.38 8.19
N HIS A 128 -14.21 -3.12 8.44
CA HIS A 128 -15.11 -2.40 7.51
C HIS A 128 -14.46 -2.13 6.15
N HIS A 129 -13.15 -1.85 6.11
CA HIS A 129 -12.42 -1.68 4.86
C HIS A 129 -12.43 -3.00 4.07
N TYR A 130 -12.09 -4.10 4.71
CA TYR A 130 -12.04 -5.42 4.09
C TYR A 130 -13.40 -5.90 3.60
N LEU A 131 -14.47 -5.74 4.42
CA LEU A 131 -15.85 -6.04 4.02
C LEU A 131 -16.30 -5.17 2.83
N GLY A 132 -15.99 -3.88 2.86
CA GLY A 132 -16.33 -2.95 1.78
C GLY A 132 -15.63 -3.30 0.46
N PHE A 133 -14.36 -3.69 0.54
CA PHE A 133 -13.58 -4.17 -0.61
C PHE A 133 -14.15 -5.48 -1.13
N ALA A 134 -14.40 -6.46 -0.27
CA ALA A 134 -14.93 -7.78 -0.62
C ALA A 134 -16.23 -7.63 -1.43
N ARG A 135 -17.18 -6.85 -0.91
CA ARG A 135 -18.46 -6.57 -1.58
C ARG A 135 -18.29 -5.94 -2.97
N THR A 136 -17.26 -5.10 -3.15
CA THR A 136 -16.99 -4.46 -4.44
C THR A 136 -16.45 -5.47 -5.46
N GLN A 137 -15.55 -6.34 -5.03
CA GLN A 137 -14.99 -7.39 -5.89
C GLN A 137 -15.99 -8.49 -6.19
N TRP A 138 -16.82 -8.86 -5.21
CA TRP A 138 -17.88 -9.84 -5.39
C TRP A 138 -18.88 -9.38 -6.47
N ARG A 139 -19.38 -8.14 -6.39
CA ARG A 139 -20.26 -7.59 -7.44
C ARG A 139 -19.59 -7.53 -8.82
N LEU A 140 -18.28 -7.27 -8.84
CA LEU A 140 -17.53 -7.30 -10.09
C LEU A 140 -17.42 -8.72 -10.64
N PHE A 141 -17.22 -9.72 -9.77
CA PHE A 141 -17.26 -11.13 -10.14
C PHE A 141 -18.63 -11.54 -10.67
N GLU A 142 -19.73 -11.26 -9.96
CA GLU A 142 -21.09 -11.59 -10.40
C GLU A 142 -21.40 -11.05 -11.80
N ARG A 143 -20.92 -9.84 -12.10
CA ARG A 143 -21.11 -9.20 -13.41
C ARG A 143 -20.23 -9.78 -14.51
N THR A 144 -19.02 -10.26 -14.19
CA THR A 144 -17.99 -10.56 -15.20
C THR A 144 -17.60 -12.03 -15.30
N GLY A 145 -17.88 -12.85 -14.29
CA GLY A 145 -17.43 -14.24 -14.17
C GLY A 145 -15.91 -14.40 -14.13
N ARG A 146 -15.13 -13.33 -13.97
CA ARG A 146 -13.65 -13.38 -14.04
C ARG A 146 -13.04 -13.89 -12.74
N LEU A 147 -11.98 -14.68 -12.85
CA LEU A 147 -11.30 -15.29 -11.72
C LEU A 147 -10.65 -14.27 -10.76
N LYS A 148 -10.05 -13.21 -11.30
CA LYS A 148 -9.32 -12.20 -10.51
C LYS A 148 -10.22 -11.51 -9.45
N PRO A 149 -11.41 -10.98 -9.80
CA PRO A 149 -12.36 -10.47 -8.80
C PRO A 149 -12.78 -11.50 -7.74
N LEU A 150 -12.97 -12.77 -8.11
CA LEU A 150 -13.30 -13.84 -7.14
C LEU A 150 -12.18 -14.05 -6.12
N LEU A 151 -10.94 -14.20 -6.60
CA LEU A 151 -9.76 -14.34 -5.74
C LEU A 151 -9.55 -13.11 -4.86
N TYR A 152 -9.76 -11.91 -5.40
CA TYR A 152 -9.64 -10.68 -4.61
C TYR A 152 -10.69 -10.62 -3.50
N THR A 153 -11.91 -11.13 -3.74
CA THR A 153 -12.97 -11.22 -2.72
C THR A 153 -12.53 -12.10 -1.55
N PHE A 154 -12.11 -13.34 -1.81
CA PHE A 154 -11.63 -14.23 -0.75
C PHE A 154 -10.39 -13.68 -0.06
N ARG A 155 -9.42 -13.15 -0.82
CA ARG A 155 -8.18 -12.58 -0.28
C ARG A 155 -8.46 -11.52 0.76
N VAL A 156 -9.30 -10.52 0.45
CA VAL A 156 -9.56 -9.45 1.42
C VAL A 156 -10.37 -9.91 2.62
N LEU A 157 -11.28 -10.88 2.46
CA LEU A 157 -12.03 -11.46 3.59
C LEU A 157 -11.09 -12.19 4.54
N LEU A 158 -10.20 -13.04 4.01
CA LEU A 158 -9.27 -13.80 4.85
C LEU A 158 -8.17 -12.92 5.46
N THR A 159 -7.68 -11.91 4.73
CA THR A 159 -6.75 -10.91 5.30
C THR A 159 -7.40 -10.18 6.48
N GLY A 160 -8.65 -9.73 6.32
CA GLY A 160 -9.40 -9.10 7.39
C GLY A 160 -9.61 -10.03 8.58
N LEU A 161 -9.99 -11.29 8.33
CA LEU A 161 -10.25 -12.27 9.39
C LEU A 161 -8.99 -12.59 10.19
N HIS A 162 -7.87 -12.80 9.49
CA HIS A 162 -6.58 -12.99 10.13
C HIS A 162 -6.21 -11.78 10.99
N LEU A 163 -6.30 -10.57 10.45
CA LEU A 163 -6.00 -9.34 11.19
C LEU A 163 -6.85 -9.20 12.46
N MET A 164 -8.16 -9.45 12.38
CA MET A 164 -9.03 -9.34 13.56
C MET A 164 -8.68 -10.36 14.65
N ARG A 165 -8.18 -11.55 14.27
CA ARG A 165 -7.84 -12.65 15.18
C ARG A 165 -6.43 -12.54 15.77
N SER A 166 -5.45 -12.09 14.98
CA SER A 166 -4.03 -12.10 15.38
C SER A 166 -3.48 -10.72 15.70
N GLY A 167 -4.08 -9.65 15.19
CA GLY A 167 -3.47 -8.32 15.17
C GLY A 167 -2.35 -8.18 14.12
N GLU A 168 -2.20 -9.15 13.21
CA GLU A 168 -1.17 -9.13 12.16
C GLU A 168 -1.79 -9.01 10.76
N VAL A 169 -1.16 -8.25 9.88
CA VAL A 169 -1.57 -8.13 8.48
C VAL A 169 -0.90 -9.22 7.64
N ARG A 170 -1.70 -10.01 6.93
CA ARG A 170 -1.22 -10.99 5.94
C ARG A 170 -1.96 -10.80 4.62
N ALA A 171 -1.26 -10.30 3.61
CA ALA A 171 -1.84 -10.01 2.30
C ALA A 171 -1.85 -11.21 1.34
N ASP A 172 -0.86 -12.10 1.49
CA ASP A 172 -0.70 -13.29 0.64
C ASP A 172 -1.75 -14.35 1.01
N LEU A 173 -2.64 -14.63 0.06
CA LEU A 173 -3.75 -15.57 0.21
C LEU A 173 -3.26 -17.01 0.47
N THR A 174 -2.09 -17.39 -0.02
CA THR A 174 -1.56 -18.76 0.10
C THR A 174 -1.22 -19.12 1.55
N HIS A 175 -0.92 -18.12 2.38
CA HIS A 175 -0.71 -18.28 3.81
C HIS A 175 -2.02 -18.34 4.62
N LEU A 176 -3.15 -18.09 3.97
CA LEU A 176 -4.45 -17.95 4.61
C LEU A 176 -5.45 -19.06 4.24
N TYR A 177 -5.04 -20.04 3.44
CA TYR A 177 -5.91 -21.15 3.03
C TYR A 177 -6.60 -21.86 4.20
N ALA A 178 -5.95 -21.95 5.37
CA ALA A 178 -6.54 -22.56 6.56
C ALA A 178 -7.81 -21.85 7.06
N TYR A 179 -8.03 -20.59 6.69
CA TYR A 179 -9.25 -19.83 7.02
C TYR A 179 -10.32 -19.90 5.93
N GLY A 180 -9.98 -20.40 4.74
CA GLY A 180 -10.82 -20.30 3.55
C GLY A 180 -11.39 -21.63 3.07
N PRO A 181 -12.21 -21.59 2.00
CA PRO A 181 -12.76 -22.78 1.39
C PRO A 181 -11.66 -23.68 0.78
N PRO A 182 -11.86 -25.01 0.74
CA PRO A 182 -10.83 -25.96 0.32
C PRO A 182 -10.44 -25.85 -1.16
N TYR A 183 -11.26 -25.19 -1.99
CA TYR A 183 -11.01 -24.99 -3.41
C TYR A 183 -10.08 -23.79 -3.72
N LEU A 184 -9.69 -22.98 -2.73
CA LEU A 184 -8.84 -21.80 -2.97
C LEU A 184 -7.49 -22.11 -3.64
N PRO A 185 -6.77 -23.19 -3.27
CA PRO A 185 -5.52 -23.55 -3.95
C PRO A 185 -5.72 -23.78 -5.45
N ASP A 186 -6.83 -24.40 -5.86
CA ASP A 186 -7.15 -24.66 -7.26
C ASP A 186 -7.46 -23.36 -8.02
N LEU A 187 -8.17 -22.42 -7.39
CA LEU A 187 -8.42 -21.10 -7.97
C LEU A 187 -7.12 -20.31 -8.16
N VAL A 188 -6.20 -20.36 -7.19
CA VAL A 188 -4.89 -19.73 -7.31
C VAL A 188 -4.06 -20.40 -8.42
N ALA A 189 -4.06 -21.73 -8.50
CA ALA A 189 -3.38 -22.45 -9.57
C ALA A 189 -3.94 -22.07 -10.96
N ALA A 190 -5.26 -22.02 -11.10
CA ALA A 190 -5.92 -21.57 -12.33
C ALA A 190 -5.53 -20.13 -12.70
N LYS A 191 -5.43 -19.23 -11.72
CA LYS A 191 -5.04 -17.83 -11.94
C LYS A 191 -3.57 -17.67 -12.35
N ARG A 192 -2.69 -18.53 -11.82
CA ARG A 192 -1.27 -18.55 -12.20
C ARG A 192 -1.08 -19.08 -13.63
N ALA A 193 -1.92 -20.02 -14.05
CA ALA A 193 -1.92 -20.57 -15.42
C ALA A 193 -2.49 -19.59 -16.47
N ALA A 194 -3.38 -18.67 -16.08
CA ALA A 194 -3.95 -17.67 -16.99
C ALA A 194 -4.33 -16.35 -16.26
N GLU A 195 -3.71 -15.21 -16.64
CA GLU A 195 -4.05 -13.88 -16.07
C GLU A 195 -5.51 -13.49 -16.29
N HIS A 196 -6.01 -13.77 -17.49
CA HIS A 196 -7.33 -13.33 -17.97
C HIS A 196 -8.34 -14.48 -18.12
N GLY A 197 -8.30 -15.43 -17.19
CA GLY A 197 -9.23 -16.56 -17.17
C GLY A 197 -10.63 -16.22 -16.61
N ALA A 198 -11.66 -16.84 -17.18
CA ALA A 198 -12.92 -17.02 -16.49
C ALA A 198 -12.68 -17.87 -15.22
N ALA A 199 -13.45 -17.62 -14.16
CA ALA A 199 -13.41 -18.51 -13.00
C ALA A 199 -13.94 -19.90 -13.40
N PRO A 200 -13.31 -20.99 -12.94
CA PRO A 200 -13.96 -22.29 -13.03
C PRO A 200 -15.28 -22.26 -12.24
N PRO A 201 -16.26 -23.11 -12.55
CA PRO A 201 -17.46 -23.22 -11.73
C PRO A 201 -17.09 -23.55 -10.28
N VAL A 202 -17.53 -22.72 -9.34
CA VAL A 202 -17.31 -22.92 -7.90
C VAL A 202 -18.67 -22.97 -7.21
N PRO A 203 -19.35 -24.14 -7.19
CA PRO A 203 -20.54 -24.32 -6.39
C PRO A 203 -20.23 -23.99 -4.92
N GLY A 204 -21.08 -23.23 -4.24
CA GLY A 204 -20.84 -22.82 -2.85
C GLY A 204 -20.13 -21.48 -2.67
N ALA A 205 -19.62 -20.84 -3.73
CA ALA A 205 -18.84 -19.60 -3.58
C ALA A 205 -19.64 -18.45 -2.98
N ALA A 206 -20.94 -18.34 -3.28
CA ALA A 206 -21.78 -17.30 -2.73
C ALA A 206 -22.00 -17.52 -1.22
N GLU A 207 -22.31 -18.76 -0.84
CA GLU A 207 -22.48 -19.19 0.55
C GLU A 207 -21.19 -18.99 1.36
N ASP A 208 -20.04 -19.31 0.78
CA ASP A 208 -18.74 -19.09 1.42
C ASP A 208 -18.39 -17.61 1.58
N VAL A 209 -18.72 -16.77 0.60
CA VAL A 209 -18.53 -15.31 0.71
C VAL A 209 -19.44 -14.72 1.79
N GLU A 210 -20.69 -15.16 1.88
CA GLU A 210 -21.62 -14.75 2.93
C GLU A 210 -21.13 -15.18 4.32
N ARG A 211 -20.79 -16.47 4.47
CA ARG A 211 -20.25 -17.02 5.71
C ARG A 211 -18.99 -16.27 6.17
N LEU A 212 -18.00 -16.10 5.30
CA LEU A 212 -16.76 -15.40 5.65
C LEU A 212 -16.98 -13.91 5.96
N SER A 213 -17.96 -13.27 5.31
CA SER A 213 -18.34 -11.89 5.63
C SER A 213 -18.95 -11.79 7.03
N ALA A 214 -19.80 -12.75 7.42
CA ALA A 214 -20.35 -12.84 8.77
C ALA A 214 -19.26 -13.14 9.81
N GLU A 215 -18.36 -14.08 9.52
CA GLU A 215 -17.22 -14.39 10.40
C GLU A 215 -16.29 -13.20 10.61
N LEU A 216 -16.03 -12.40 9.58
CA LEU A 216 -15.24 -11.17 9.71
C LEU A 216 -15.97 -10.11 10.53
N ALA A 217 -17.29 -10.01 10.42
CA ALA A 217 -18.09 -9.10 11.26
C ALA A 217 -18.06 -9.53 12.73
N GLU A 218 -18.18 -10.83 13.01
CA GLU A 218 -18.06 -11.36 14.37
C GLU A 218 -16.65 -11.16 14.93
N ALA A 219 -15.61 -11.49 14.14
CA ALA A 219 -14.23 -11.33 14.55
C ALA A 219 -13.86 -9.87 14.85
N ARG A 220 -14.48 -8.90 14.15
CA ARG A 220 -14.38 -7.47 14.50
C ARG A 220 -14.90 -7.21 15.91
N ASP A 221 -16.09 -7.73 16.21
CA ASP A 221 -16.78 -7.45 17.47
C ASP A 221 -16.09 -8.12 18.67
N SER A 222 -15.42 -9.25 18.43
CA SER A 222 -14.61 -9.95 19.44
C SER A 222 -13.11 -9.59 19.43
N SER A 223 -12.67 -8.65 18.58
CA SER A 223 -11.23 -8.36 18.42
C SER A 223 -10.64 -7.62 19.62
N ALA A 224 -9.40 -7.95 19.98
CA ALA A 224 -8.62 -7.21 20.97
C ALA A 224 -8.02 -5.89 20.43
N LEU A 225 -8.15 -5.63 19.13
CA LEU A 225 -7.66 -4.38 18.53
C LEU A 225 -8.46 -3.17 19.03
N PRO A 226 -7.81 -1.99 19.18
CA PRO A 226 -8.47 -0.80 19.67
C PRO A 226 -9.50 -0.25 18.66
N GLU A 227 -10.34 0.68 19.12
CA GLU A 227 -11.29 1.44 18.27
C GLU A 227 -10.58 2.47 17.42
N GLU A 228 -9.65 3.19 18.04
CA GLU A 228 -8.94 4.32 17.46
C GLU A 228 -7.44 4.04 17.38
N PRO A 229 -6.75 4.54 16.35
CA PRO A 229 -5.31 4.42 16.26
C PRO A 229 -4.63 5.30 17.32
N THR A 230 -3.53 4.81 17.88
CA THR A 230 -2.73 5.54 18.89
C THR A 230 -1.47 6.18 18.31
N ALA A 231 -1.21 5.96 17.02
CA ALA A 231 0.01 6.43 16.33
C ALA A 231 -0.02 7.91 15.89
N HIS A 232 -1.08 8.68 16.16
CA HIS A 232 -1.27 10.03 15.58
C HIS A 232 -0.06 10.95 15.81
N ASP A 233 0.34 11.14 17.08
CA ASP A 233 1.39 12.08 17.44
C ASP A 233 2.77 11.58 16.98
N ALA A 234 3.02 10.27 17.09
CA ALA A 234 4.27 9.68 16.58
C ALA A 234 4.41 9.83 15.05
N LEU A 235 3.33 9.62 14.29
CA LEU A 235 3.32 9.85 12.85
C LEU A 235 3.46 11.34 12.51
N HIS A 236 2.87 12.24 13.32
CA HIS A 236 3.06 13.68 13.16
C HIS A 236 4.53 14.06 13.31
N ASP A 237 5.17 13.65 14.40
CA ASP A 237 6.58 13.94 14.68
C ASP A 237 7.50 13.36 13.59
N LEU A 238 7.19 12.16 13.12
CA LEU A 238 7.92 11.53 12.02
C LEU A 238 7.84 12.36 10.74
N VAL A 239 6.64 12.83 10.37
CA VAL A 239 6.42 13.69 9.19
C VAL A 239 7.18 15.01 9.31
N VAL A 240 7.14 15.65 10.48
CA VAL A 240 7.82 16.92 10.74
C VAL A 240 9.34 16.74 10.64
N ARG A 241 9.91 15.74 11.32
CA ARG A 241 11.36 15.47 11.26
C ARG A 241 11.83 15.16 9.85
N ALA A 242 11.13 14.27 9.12
CA ALA A 242 11.53 13.88 7.77
C ALA A 242 11.64 15.08 6.81
N ARG A 243 10.79 16.10 7.01
CA ARG A 243 10.81 17.33 6.23
C ARG A 243 11.84 18.35 6.70
N ALA A 244 12.15 18.39 7.99
CA ALA A 244 13.20 19.24 8.54
C ALA A 244 14.60 18.82 8.03
N PHE A 245 14.88 17.51 7.98
CA PHE A 245 16.14 16.99 7.42
C PHE A 245 16.28 17.25 5.91
N SER A 246 15.17 17.21 5.17
CA SER A 246 15.15 17.50 3.73
C SER A 246 15.38 18.98 3.38
N ALA A 247 15.18 19.88 4.36
CA ALA A 247 15.30 21.33 4.20
C ALA A 247 16.70 21.89 4.52
N CYS A 248 17.68 21.04 4.89
CA CYS A 248 19.04 21.48 5.22
C CYS A 248 19.99 21.28 4.04
N PRO A 249 20.19 22.30 3.16
CA PRO A 249 21.32 22.29 2.24
C PRO A 249 22.57 22.65 3.05
N CYS A 250 23.40 21.66 3.37
CA CYS A 250 24.81 21.77 3.76
C CYS A 250 25.20 23.12 4.40
N ALA A 251 25.26 23.15 5.74
CA ALA A 251 26.09 24.10 6.47
C ALA A 251 27.56 23.89 6.03
N ALA A 252 27.97 24.53 4.93
CA ALA A 252 29.33 24.54 4.47
C ALA A 252 30.15 25.43 5.42
N LEU A 253 30.93 24.76 6.27
CA LEU A 253 32.25 25.15 6.79
C LEU A 253 32.42 26.63 7.14
N ARG A 254 32.17 26.96 8.42
CA ARG A 254 32.92 28.04 9.07
C ARG A 254 34.24 27.44 9.55
N GLU A 255 35.34 27.73 8.88
CA GLU A 255 36.66 27.61 9.52
C GLU A 255 36.88 28.84 10.41
N PRO A 256 37.37 28.68 11.65
CA PRO A 256 37.82 29.80 12.45
C PRO A 256 39.18 30.30 11.94
N SER A 257 39.36 31.60 12.04
CA SER A 257 40.51 32.40 11.58
C SER A 257 41.82 32.07 12.27
#